data_AF-A0A956REJ2-F1
#
_entry.id   AF-A0A956REJ2-F1
#
_cell.length_a   1.000
_cell.length_b   1.000
_cell.length_c   1.000
_cell.angle_alpha   90.00
_cell.angle_beta   90.00
_cell.angle_gamma   90.00
#
_symmetry.space_group_name_H-M   'P 1'
#
loop_
_entity.id
_entity.type
_entity.pdbx_description
1 polymer ?
#
loop_
_entity_poly.entity_id
_entity_poly.type
_entity_poly.pdbx_seq_one_letter_code
_entity_poly.pdbx_strand_id
1 'polypeptide(L)'
;MAWKRYEVDSYQVRITAQHTPGYDGLVAFIYLNWGGERRATLWFYEEGAEIRANAEIPREHFVEHYARFKAAQYAGCIDVLRYERPVYFYWDPDTLGAFLGTADEPVGDRESPAEPAAN
;
A
#
# COMPACT_ATOMS: atom_id res chain seq x y z
N MET A 1 9.27 -14.28 7.17
CA MET A 1 9.31 -13.46 5.94
C MET A 1 9.49 -12.01 6.36
N ALA A 2 10.37 -11.26 5.70
CA ALA A 2 10.67 -9.87 6.06
C ALA A 2 10.06 -8.93 5.03
N TRP A 3 9.02 -8.18 5.45
CA TRP A 3 8.41 -7.16 4.62
C TRP A 3 9.39 -6.03 4.34
N LYS A 4 9.52 -5.64 3.07
CA LYS A 4 10.16 -4.37 2.72
C LYS A 4 9.20 -3.24 3.07
N ARG A 5 9.72 -2.15 3.65
CA ARG A 5 8.96 -0.95 3.99
C ARG A 5 9.57 0.28 3.33
N TYR A 6 8.72 1.12 2.78
CA TYR A 6 9.11 2.37 2.11
C TYR A 6 8.27 3.51 2.67
N GLU A 7 8.92 4.54 3.23
CA GLU A 7 8.21 5.74 3.69
C GLU A 7 7.68 6.51 2.49
N VAL A 8 6.42 6.91 2.53
CA VAL A 8 5.77 7.63 1.42
C VAL A 8 5.90 9.13 1.66
N ASP A 9 6.68 9.81 0.81
CA ASP A 9 6.90 11.27 0.90
C ASP A 9 5.70 12.05 0.36
N SER A 10 5.12 11.58 -0.74
CA SER A 10 3.96 12.22 -1.39
C SER A 10 3.18 11.22 -2.23
N TYR A 11 1.95 11.60 -2.61
CA TYR A 11 1.10 10.80 -3.47
C TYR A 11 0.34 11.64 -4.48
N GLN A 12 -0.10 11.02 -5.58
CA GLN A 12 -0.99 11.63 -6.57
C GLN A 12 -2.16 10.70 -6.86
N VAL A 13 -3.36 11.26 -6.88
CA VAL A 13 -4.59 10.51 -7.13
C VAL A 13 -5.05 10.74 -8.57
N ARG A 14 -5.47 9.68 -9.24
CA ARG A 14 -6.02 9.71 -10.60
C ARG A 14 -7.31 8.90 -10.61
N ILE A 15 -8.38 9.51 -11.11
CA ILE A 15 -9.67 8.86 -11.32
C ILE A 15 -9.81 8.60 -12.80
N THR A 16 -10.25 7.39 -13.15
CA THR A 16 -10.43 6.96 -14.52
C THR A 16 -11.90 7.09 -14.90
N ALA A 17 -12.19 7.69 -16.06
CA ALA A 17 -13.54 7.71 -16.59
C ALA A 17 -13.94 6.32 -17.11
N GLN A 18 -15.22 5.99 -17.03
CA GLN A 18 -15.73 4.73 -17.59
C GLN A 18 -15.35 4.60 -19.08
N HIS A 19 -14.99 3.38 -19.50
CA HIS A 19 -14.61 3.06 -20.88
C HIS A 19 -13.38 3.81 -21.42
N THR A 20 -12.49 4.31 -20.54
CA THR A 20 -11.20 4.85 -20.99
C THR A 20 -10.37 3.74 -21.64
N PRO A 21 -10.00 3.85 -22.94
CA PRO A 21 -9.26 2.79 -23.62
C PRO A 21 -7.93 2.46 -22.92
N GLY A 22 -7.67 1.16 -22.70
CA GLY A 22 -6.47 0.68 -22.00
C GLY A 22 -6.57 0.68 -20.48
N TYR A 23 -7.73 1.05 -19.92
CA TYR A 23 -8.01 1.06 -18.49
C TYR A 23 -9.29 0.29 -18.16
N ASP A 24 -9.55 -0.79 -18.88
CA ASP A 24 -10.73 -1.62 -18.69
C ASP A 24 -10.85 -2.11 -17.24
N GLY A 25 -12.01 -1.86 -16.64
CA GLY A 25 -12.30 -2.19 -15.25
C GLY A 25 -11.54 -1.37 -14.21
N LEU A 26 -10.72 -0.39 -14.58
CA LEU A 26 -10.00 0.46 -13.63
C LEU A 26 -10.84 1.68 -13.25
N VAL A 27 -11.04 1.90 -11.95
CA VAL A 27 -11.79 3.06 -11.44
C VAL A 27 -10.87 4.20 -11.03
N ALA A 28 -9.71 3.89 -10.47
CA ALA A 28 -8.74 4.86 -10.01
C ALA A 28 -7.36 4.24 -9.86
N PHE A 29 -6.34 5.09 -9.76
CA PHE A 29 -5.02 4.68 -9.33
C PHE A 29 -4.32 5.80 -8.56
N ILE A 30 -3.41 5.40 -7.69
CA ILE A 30 -2.65 6.29 -6.82
C ILE A 30 -1.17 6.06 -7.09
N TYR A 31 -0.44 7.13 -7.41
CA TYR A 31 1.01 7.13 -7.42
C TYR A 31 1.54 7.41 -6.03
N LEU A 32 2.45 6.56 -5.55
CA LEU A 32 3.21 6.78 -4.33
C LEU A 32 4.64 7.16 -4.72
N ASN A 33 5.13 8.22 -4.11
CA ASN A 33 6.47 8.74 -4.36
C ASN A 33 7.31 8.67 -3.10
N TRP A 34 8.56 8.25 -3.25
CA TRP A 34 9.59 8.36 -2.22
C TRP A 34 10.96 8.58 -2.85
N GLY A 35 11.83 9.32 -2.16
CA GLY A 35 13.12 9.74 -2.72
C GLY A 35 12.97 10.65 -3.94
N GLY A 36 11.88 11.42 -4.03
CA GLY A 36 11.60 12.34 -5.13
C GLY A 36 11.07 11.71 -6.44
N GLU A 37 10.86 10.39 -6.47
CA GLU A 37 10.40 9.67 -7.66
C GLU A 37 9.14 8.85 -7.40
N ARG A 38 8.34 8.61 -8.45
CA ARG A 38 7.24 7.65 -8.41
C ARG A 38 7.80 6.23 -8.36
N ARG A 39 7.51 5.50 -7.29
CA ARG A 39 8.06 4.16 -7.05
C ARG A 39 7.02 3.10 -6.73
N ALA A 40 5.76 3.48 -6.49
CA ALA A 40 4.66 2.52 -6.56
C ALA A 40 3.42 3.11 -7.23
N THR A 41 2.62 2.23 -7.80
CA THR A 41 1.26 2.54 -8.26
C THR A 41 0.28 1.56 -7.62
N LEU A 42 -0.71 2.11 -6.92
CA LEU A 42 -1.86 1.37 -6.42
C LEU A 42 -2.98 1.46 -7.45
N TRP A 43 -3.38 0.34 -8.03
CA TRP A 43 -4.43 0.25 -9.04
C TRP A 43 -5.70 -0.26 -8.40
N PHE A 44 -6.84 0.40 -8.63
CA PHE A 44 -8.12 0.02 -8.05
C PHE A 44 -9.10 -0.35 -9.16
N TYR A 45 -9.53 -1.62 -9.16
CA TYR A 45 -10.42 -2.17 -10.18
C TYR A 45 -11.83 -2.36 -9.65
N GLU A 46 -12.82 -2.17 -10.50
CA GLU A 46 -14.23 -2.38 -10.17
C GLU A 46 -14.52 -3.82 -9.70
N GLU A 47 -15.64 -3.99 -9.02
CA GLU A 47 -16.11 -5.32 -8.63
C GLU A 47 -16.43 -6.14 -9.87
N GLY A 48 -15.95 -7.39 -9.89
CA GLY A 48 -16.09 -8.28 -11.05
C GLY A 48 -15.04 -8.13 -12.15
N ALA A 49 -14.23 -7.06 -12.16
CA ALA A 49 -13.13 -6.96 -13.12
C ALA A 49 -12.02 -7.99 -12.83
N GLU A 50 -11.38 -8.45 -13.90
CA GLU A 50 -10.18 -9.29 -13.82
C GLU A 50 -9.02 -8.45 -13.29
N ILE A 51 -8.51 -8.84 -12.12
CA ILE A 51 -7.37 -8.17 -11.49
C ILE A 51 -6.12 -9.01 -11.76
N ARG A 52 -5.17 -8.43 -12.49
CA ARG A 52 -3.85 -9.06 -12.68
C ARG A 52 -3.14 -9.20 -11.33
N ALA A 53 -2.23 -10.16 -11.21
CA ALA A 53 -1.35 -10.26 -10.05
C ALA A 53 -0.53 -8.98 -9.84
N ASN A 54 -0.11 -8.71 -8.61
CA ASN A 54 0.86 -7.65 -8.30
C ASN A 54 2.18 -7.87 -9.07
N ALA A 55 2.95 -6.81 -9.28
CA ALA A 55 4.18 -6.91 -10.06
C ALA A 55 5.26 -5.93 -9.59
N GLU A 56 6.51 -6.30 -9.81
CA GLU A 56 7.67 -5.41 -9.76
C GLU A 56 8.13 -5.11 -11.18
N ILE A 57 8.36 -3.83 -11.48
CA ILE A 57 8.86 -3.38 -12.77
C ILE A 57 10.26 -2.79 -12.56
N PRO A 58 11.32 -3.48 -12.98
CA PRO A 58 12.67 -2.92 -12.95
C PRO A 58 12.74 -1.65 -13.79
N ARG A 59 13.24 -0.58 -13.20
CA ARG A 59 13.66 0.66 -13.87
C ARG A 59 15.18 0.74 -13.79
N GLU A 60 15.77 1.70 -14.51
CA GLU A 60 17.22 1.86 -14.61
C GLU A 60 17.90 2.04 -13.23
N HIS A 61 17.22 2.71 -12.28
CA HIS A 61 17.80 3.07 -10.99
C HIS A 61 16.97 2.62 -9.77
N PHE A 62 15.81 2.00 -9.99
CA PHE A 62 14.92 1.55 -8.91
C PHE A 62 13.95 0.48 -9.40
N VAL A 63 13.20 -0.12 -8.47
CA VAL A 63 12.09 -1.02 -8.79
C VAL A 63 10.79 -0.28 -8.53
N GLU A 64 9.89 -0.31 -9.51
CA GLU A 64 8.56 0.26 -9.37
C GLU A 64 7.56 -0.86 -9.00
N HIS A 65 6.80 -0.66 -7.93
CA HIS A 65 5.87 -1.66 -7.41
C HIS A 65 4.44 -1.40 -7.88
N TYR A 66 3.81 -2.38 -8.51
CA TYR A 66 2.42 -2.31 -8.96
C TYR A 66 1.58 -3.19 -8.04
N ALA A 67 0.86 -2.53 -7.13
CA ALA A 67 -0.09 -3.17 -6.23
C ALA A 67 -1.51 -2.98 -6.78
N ARG A 68 -2.29 -4.05 -6.84
CA ARG A 68 -3.61 -4.08 -7.47
C ARG A 68 -4.64 -4.50 -6.43
N PHE A 69 -5.69 -3.70 -6.32
CA PHE A 69 -6.72 -3.76 -5.31
C PHE A 69 -8.10 -3.73 -5.96
N LYS A 70 -9.10 -4.14 -5.17
CA LYS A 70 -10.52 -3.93 -5.46
C LYS A 70 -10.91 -2.49 -5.14
N ALA A 71 -11.90 -1.97 -5.86
CA ALA A 71 -12.40 -0.61 -5.70
C ALA A 71 -12.87 -0.32 -4.27
N ALA A 72 -13.39 -1.31 -3.56
CA ALA A 72 -13.80 -1.19 -2.17
C ALA A 72 -12.67 -0.71 -1.22
N GLN A 73 -11.41 -0.98 -1.57
CA GLN A 73 -10.25 -0.59 -0.75
C GLN A 73 -9.77 0.85 -1.03
N TYR A 74 -10.26 1.48 -2.10
CA TYR A 74 -9.79 2.79 -2.55
C TYR A 74 -9.98 3.89 -1.49
N ALA A 75 -11.18 3.99 -0.91
CA ALA A 75 -11.47 5.00 0.10
C ALA A 75 -10.56 4.87 1.32
N GLY A 76 -10.35 3.64 1.82
CA GLY A 76 -9.45 3.38 2.93
C GLY A 76 -7.99 3.75 2.63
N CYS A 77 -7.49 3.45 1.42
CA CYS A 77 -6.15 3.88 1.01
C CYS A 77 -6.03 5.42 0.98
N ILE A 78 -7.04 6.12 0.48
CA ILE A 78 -7.03 7.59 0.46
C ILE A 78 -7.06 8.17 1.87
N ASP A 79 -7.87 7.63 2.76
CA ASP A 79 -7.97 8.12 4.13
C ASP A 79 -6.64 7.97 4.87
N VAL A 80 -5.99 6.80 4.78
CA VAL A 80 -4.64 6.59 5.34
C VAL A 80 -3.64 7.60 4.74
N LEU A 81 -3.62 7.75 3.41
CA LEU A 81 -2.71 8.69 2.74
C LEU A 81 -3.01 10.15 3.06
N ARG A 82 -4.23 10.50 3.47
CA ARG A 82 -4.63 11.89 3.75
C ARG A 82 -4.42 12.28 5.21
N TYR A 83 -4.73 11.38 6.14
CA TYR A 83 -4.83 11.71 7.56
C TYR A 83 -3.70 11.18 8.42
N GLU A 84 -3.02 10.12 7.99
CA GLU A 84 -1.97 9.49 8.80
C GLU A 84 -0.58 9.97 8.39
N ARG A 85 0.33 10.18 9.35
CA ARG A 85 1.77 10.41 9.08
C ARG A 85 2.62 9.89 10.25
N PRO A 86 3.74 9.17 10.01
CA PRO A 86 4.23 8.71 8.70
C PRO A 86 3.40 7.55 8.11
N VAL A 87 3.35 7.45 6.78
CA VAL A 87 2.73 6.33 6.06
C VAL A 87 3.81 5.55 5.33
N TYR A 88 3.70 4.23 5.40
CA TYR A 88 4.60 3.29 4.75
C TYR A 88 3.85 2.42 3.75
N PHE A 89 4.50 2.20 2.61
CA PHE A 89 4.16 1.14 1.67
C PHE A 89 4.93 -0.12 2.04
N TYR A 90 4.21 -1.20 2.32
CA TYR A 90 4.78 -2.50 2.64
C TYR A 90 4.68 -3.42 1.44
N TRP A 91 5.77 -4.14 1.17
CA TRP A 91 5.87 -5.07 0.06
C TRP A 91 6.58 -6.36 0.46
N ASP A 92 5.98 -7.49 0.11
CA ASP A 92 6.58 -8.80 0.25
C ASP A 92 7.10 -9.26 -1.12
N PRO A 93 8.43 -9.39 -1.33
CA PRO A 93 8.98 -9.81 -2.61
C PRO A 93 8.67 -11.28 -2.96
N ASP A 94 8.35 -12.12 -1.98
CA ASP A 94 8.12 -13.55 -2.20
C ASP A 94 6.69 -13.82 -2.66
N THR A 95 5.72 -13.15 -2.04
CA THR A 95 4.29 -13.31 -2.34
C THR A 95 3.73 -12.21 -3.25
N LEU A 96 4.49 -11.14 -3.47
CA LEU A 96 4.06 -9.88 -4.09
C LEU A 96 2.88 -9.25 -3.34
N GLY A 97 2.72 -9.58 -2.06
CA GLY A 97 1.75 -8.95 -1.17
C GLY A 97 2.06 -7.49 -0.94
N ALA A 98 1.03 -6.66 -0.78
CA ALA A 98 1.18 -5.22 -0.59
C ALA A 98 0.10 -4.66 0.34
N PHE A 99 0.47 -3.70 1.19
CA PHE A 99 -0.47 -2.92 1.97
C PHE A 99 0.11 -1.54 2.33
N LEU A 100 -0.77 -0.62 2.70
CA LEU A 100 -0.40 0.64 3.34
C LEU A 100 -0.59 0.50 4.84
N GLY A 101 0.30 1.12 5.60
CA GLY A 101 0.17 1.19 7.05
C GLY A 101 0.93 2.37 7.63
N THR A 102 0.61 2.71 8.86
CA THR A 102 1.44 3.56 9.70
C THR A 102 2.49 2.70 10.40
N ALA A 103 3.57 3.32 10.86
CA ALA A 103 4.41 2.64 11.85
C ALA A 103 3.69 2.67 13.20
N ASP A 104 3.41 1.49 13.74
CA ASP A 104 3.18 1.29 15.16
C ASP A 104 4.20 0.23 15.62
N GLU A 105 4.96 0.55 16.69
CA GLU A 105 5.51 -0.51 17.54
C GLU A 105 4.38 -1.49 17.90
N PRO A 106 4.67 -2.78 18.14
CA PRO A 106 3.61 -3.72 18.49
C PRO A 106 2.85 -3.19 19.71
N VAL A 107 1.59 -2.80 19.53
CA VAL A 107 0.61 -2.70 20.62
C VAL A 107 0.29 -4.11 21.10
N GLY A 108 1.27 -4.70 21.76
CA GLY A 108 1.08 -5.79 22.70
C GLY A 108 1.53 -5.25 24.04
N ASP A 109 0.57 -5.02 24.94
CA ASP A 109 0.84 -4.92 26.37
C ASP A 109 1.84 -6.02 26.75
N ARG A 110 3.07 -5.63 27.08
CA ARG A 110 3.79 -6.39 28.09
C ARG A 110 2.99 -6.20 29.37
N GLU A 111 1.99 -7.05 29.58
CA GLU A 111 1.65 -7.45 30.95
C GLU A 111 2.97 -7.94 31.55
N SER A 112 3.64 -7.04 32.27
CA SER A 112 4.68 -7.45 33.19
C SER A 112 3.98 -8.46 34.10
N PRO A 113 4.47 -9.72 34.19
CA PRO A 113 3.88 -10.66 35.12
C PRO A 113 3.97 -10.00 36.49
N ALA A 114 2.81 -9.69 37.08
CA ALA A 114 2.75 -9.19 38.44
C ALA A 114 3.53 -10.18 39.32
N GLU A 115 4.61 -9.72 39.93
CA GLU A 115 5.31 -10.47 40.97
C GLU A 115 4.26 -10.88 42.01
N PRO A 116 4.13 -12.19 42.35
CA PRO A 116 3.29 -12.56 43.45
C PRO A 116 3.91 -11.98 44.72
N ALA A 117 3.15 -11.14 45.42
CA ALA A 117 3.51 -10.64 46.73
C ALA A 117 3.87 -11.82 47.64
N ALA A 118 5.12 -11.86 48.09
CA ALA A 118 5.57 -12.79 49.11
C ALA A 118 4.80 -12.51 50.41
N ASN A 119 4.20 -13.57 50.96
CA ASN A 119 3.47 -13.59 52.21
C ASN A 119 4.44 -13.65 53.40
#